data_AF-A0A972IAA7-F1
#
_entry.id   AF-A0A972IAA7-F1
#
_cell.length_a   1.000
_cell.length_b   1.000
_cell.length_c   1.000
_cell.angle_alpha   90.00
_cell.angle_beta   90.00
_cell.angle_gamma   90.00
#
_symmetry.space_group_name_H-M   'P 1'
#
loop_
_entity.id
_entity.type
_entity.pdbx_description
1 polymer ?
#
loop_
_entity_poly.entity_id
_entity_poly.type
_entity_poly.pdbx_seq_one_letter_code
_entity_poly.pdbx_strand_id
1 'polypeptide(L)'
;MSDVYAPYFEAFPVWLRTLGEDVEELASLLDDASLGEEARESVAGGLNYLFKSLDLIPDGVEHLGYLDDCFVIRVAAELALQAGGDDASTEALRILGRLANDAELIHEFLGADASRLVTYVKTLRRGAARGRSVNDILTDDDTRREFVQDVKAFCQSYKNPGLPAEEKSLVKVKAFLDAKLPK
;
A
#
# COMPACT_ATOMS: atom_id res chain seq x y z
N MET A 1 -23.38 -5.28 -17.02
CA MET A 1 -22.37 -5.57 -15.97
C MET A 1 -23.11 -5.56 -14.65
N SER A 2 -22.81 -6.46 -13.72
CA SER A 2 -23.46 -6.40 -12.42
C SER A 2 -23.07 -5.07 -11.75
N ASP A 3 -24.07 -4.37 -11.21
CA ASP A 3 -23.89 -3.07 -10.54
C ASP A 3 -22.93 -3.15 -9.34
N VAL A 4 -22.71 -4.38 -8.86
CA VAL A 4 -21.88 -4.72 -7.68
C VAL A 4 -20.41 -4.34 -7.86
N TYR A 5 -19.87 -4.35 -9.08
CA TYR A 5 -18.46 -4.04 -9.32
C TYR A 5 -18.19 -2.59 -9.73
N ALA A 6 -19.24 -1.79 -9.96
CA ALA A 6 -19.09 -0.41 -10.44
C ALA A 6 -18.17 0.44 -9.54
N PRO A 7 -18.31 0.42 -8.19
CA PRO A 7 -17.43 1.22 -7.32
C PRO A 7 -15.94 0.88 -7.48
N TYR A 8 -15.61 -0.41 -7.66
CA TYR A 8 -14.23 -0.85 -7.79
C TYR A 8 -13.63 -0.47 -9.16
N PHE A 9 -14.45 -0.51 -10.22
CA PHE A 9 -14.02 -0.05 -11.55
C PHE A 9 -13.86 1.47 -11.63
N GLU A 10 -14.48 2.23 -10.73
CA GLU A 10 -14.25 3.67 -10.60
C GLU A 10 -12.97 3.96 -9.82
N ALA A 11 -12.76 3.28 -8.68
CA ALA A 11 -11.66 3.56 -7.76
C ALA A 11 -10.31 2.99 -8.22
N PHE A 12 -10.24 1.70 -8.55
CA PHE A 12 -8.96 1.01 -8.76
C PHE A 12 -8.12 1.59 -9.92
N PRO A 13 -8.71 1.99 -11.07
CA PRO A 13 -7.93 2.65 -12.13
C PRO A 13 -7.39 4.03 -11.72
N VAL A 14 -8.09 4.73 -10.80
CA VAL A 14 -7.60 5.99 -10.25
C VAL A 14 -6.42 5.72 -9.33
N TRP A 15 -6.51 4.72 -8.45
CA TRP A 15 -5.41 4.33 -7.56
C TRP A 15 -4.16 3.90 -8.31
N LEU A 16 -4.31 3.10 -9.38
CA LEU A 16 -3.19 2.76 -10.26
C LEU A 16 -2.61 3.98 -10.97
N ARG A 17 -3.41 5.02 -11.23
CA ARG A 17 -2.92 6.26 -11.84
C ARG A 17 -2.13 7.10 -10.85
N THR A 18 -2.59 7.17 -9.60
CA THR A 18 -2.01 8.00 -8.54
C THR A 18 -0.96 7.27 -7.71
N LEU A 19 -0.70 5.97 -7.94
CA LEU A 19 0.20 5.16 -7.11
C LEU A 19 1.56 5.82 -6.86
N GLY A 20 2.19 6.40 -7.90
CA GLY A 20 3.47 7.10 -7.74
C GLY A 20 3.37 8.33 -6.81
N GLU A 21 2.28 9.09 -6.90
CA GLU A 21 2.03 10.25 -6.05
C GLU A 21 1.71 9.80 -4.61
N ASP A 22 0.85 8.79 -4.44
CA ASP A 22 0.46 8.22 -3.15
C ASP A 22 1.71 7.71 -2.39
N VAL A 23 2.61 7.03 -3.09
CA VAL A 23 3.86 6.49 -2.55
C VAL A 23 4.85 7.60 -2.19
N GLU A 24 4.97 8.63 -3.02
CA GLU A 24 5.85 9.78 -2.73
C GLU A 24 5.36 10.58 -1.53
N GLU A 25 4.05 10.84 -1.43
CA GLU A 25 3.43 11.49 -0.27
C GLU A 25 3.68 10.67 1.01
N LEU A 26 3.46 9.35 0.99
CA LEU A 26 3.74 8.47 2.13
C LEU A 26 5.23 8.46 2.51
N ALA A 27 6.14 8.47 1.54
CA ALA A 27 7.58 8.49 1.83
C ALA A 27 8.01 9.77 2.56
N SER A 28 7.34 10.90 2.30
CA SER A 28 7.59 12.15 3.01
C SER A 28 7.30 12.07 4.52
N LEU A 29 6.43 11.13 4.93
CA LEU A 29 6.04 10.93 6.33
C LEU A 29 7.11 10.20 7.16
N LEU A 30 8.10 9.56 6.52
CA LEU A 30 9.15 8.83 7.24
C LEU A 30 10.05 9.76 8.07
N ASP A 31 10.18 11.02 7.66
CA ASP A 31 10.92 12.06 8.37
C ASP A 31 10.01 12.93 9.28
N ASP A 32 8.69 12.68 9.31
CA ASP A 32 7.76 13.43 10.15
C ASP A 32 7.84 12.95 11.61
N ALA A 33 8.52 13.74 12.45
CA ALA A 33 8.69 13.46 13.87
C ALA A 33 7.38 13.53 14.69
N SER A 34 6.30 14.07 14.14
CA SER A 34 4.98 14.07 14.78
C SER A 34 4.28 12.72 14.71
N LEU A 35 4.71 11.83 13.80
CA LEU A 35 4.16 10.48 13.73
C LEU A 35 4.79 9.57 14.79
N GLY A 36 3.91 8.94 15.57
CA GLY A 36 4.29 7.88 16.50
C GLY A 36 5.06 6.76 15.80
N GLU A 37 5.91 6.08 16.57
CA GLU A 37 6.77 5.00 16.07
C GLU A 37 5.97 3.91 15.33
N GLU A 38 4.88 3.43 15.93
CA GLU A 38 4.02 2.42 15.31
C GLU A 38 3.36 2.88 13.99
N ALA A 39 3.06 4.16 13.88
CA ALA A 39 2.51 4.75 12.65
C ALA A 39 3.59 4.80 11.55
N ARG A 40 4.81 5.25 11.89
CA ARG A 40 5.95 5.25 10.98
C ARG A 40 6.35 3.85 10.53
N GLU A 41 6.31 2.86 11.42
CA GLU A 41 6.52 1.45 11.06
C GLU A 41 5.49 0.95 10.06
N SER A 42 4.22 1.33 10.22
CA SER A 42 3.14 0.93 9.31
C SER A 42 3.37 1.52 7.92
N VAL A 43 3.68 2.82 7.83
CA VAL A 43 4.03 3.49 6.58
C VAL A 43 5.26 2.87 5.92
N ALA A 44 6.36 2.71 6.68
CA ALA A 44 7.60 2.13 6.19
C ALA A 44 7.41 0.68 5.72
N GLY A 45 6.65 -0.14 6.45
CA GLY A 45 6.33 -1.51 6.07
C GLY A 45 5.53 -1.59 4.76
N GLY A 46 4.53 -0.71 4.60
CA GLY A 46 3.75 -0.60 3.37
C GLY A 46 4.60 -0.15 2.17
N LEU A 47 5.46 0.86 2.34
CA LEU A 47 6.36 1.31 1.28
C LEU A 47 7.44 0.27 0.93
N ASN A 48 7.97 -0.44 1.93
CA ASN A 48 9.00 -1.45 1.69
C ASN A 48 8.46 -2.68 0.94
N TYR A 49 7.14 -2.90 0.97
CA TYR A 49 6.47 -3.95 0.18
C TYR A 49 6.67 -3.76 -1.33
N LEU A 50 6.65 -2.51 -1.83
CA LEU A 50 6.89 -2.17 -3.25
C LEU A 50 8.20 -2.76 -3.82
N PHE A 51 9.13 -3.13 -2.94
CA PHE A 51 10.45 -3.64 -3.31
C PHE A 51 10.64 -5.11 -2.98
N LYS A 52 9.59 -5.81 -2.53
CA LYS A 52 9.64 -7.26 -2.36
C LYS A 52 9.84 -7.94 -3.71
N SER A 53 10.40 -9.14 -3.66
CA SER A 53 10.57 -10.00 -4.84
C SER A 53 9.37 -10.92 -5.08
N LEU A 54 8.44 -10.96 -4.12
CA LEU A 54 7.29 -11.86 -4.12
C LEU A 54 6.05 -11.08 -3.71
N ASP A 55 5.30 -10.66 -4.73
CA ASP A 55 4.05 -9.94 -4.57
C ASP A 55 2.87 -10.90 -4.39
N LEU A 56 1.79 -10.38 -3.82
CA LEU A 56 0.52 -11.07 -3.71
C LEU A 56 -0.09 -11.25 -5.11
N ILE A 57 0.12 -10.28 -6.01
CA ILE A 57 -0.22 -10.38 -7.43
C ILE A 57 1.07 -10.26 -8.24
N PRO A 58 1.50 -11.31 -8.97
CA PRO A 58 2.74 -11.23 -9.74
C PRO A 58 2.70 -10.13 -10.81
N ASP A 59 3.77 -9.32 -10.88
CA ASP A 59 3.93 -8.19 -11.83
C ASP A 59 3.61 -8.52 -13.30
N GLY A 60 3.90 -9.75 -13.74
CA GLY A 60 3.67 -10.20 -15.11
C GLY A 60 2.20 -10.45 -15.48
N VAL A 61 1.27 -10.31 -14.54
CA VAL A 61 -0.15 -10.63 -14.76
C VAL A 61 -0.90 -9.39 -15.27
N GLU A 62 -1.16 -9.36 -16.58
CA GLU A 62 -2.25 -8.61 -17.25
C GLU A 62 -2.66 -7.26 -16.60
N HIS A 63 -1.70 -6.36 -16.33
CA HIS A 63 -1.95 -5.03 -15.75
C HIS A 63 -2.40 -5.00 -14.27
N LEU A 64 -2.49 -6.15 -13.61
CA LEU A 64 -2.98 -6.28 -12.23
C LEU A 64 -1.87 -6.19 -11.17
N GLY A 65 -0.59 -6.33 -11.58
CA GLY A 65 0.57 -6.41 -10.68
C GLY A 65 0.53 -5.38 -9.57
N TYR A 66 0.50 -4.10 -9.92
CA TYR A 66 0.51 -2.97 -8.96
C TYR A 66 -0.77 -2.77 -8.15
N LEU A 67 -1.81 -3.58 -8.33
CA LEU A 67 -3.06 -3.39 -7.60
C LEU A 67 -2.91 -3.83 -6.13
N ASP A 68 -2.10 -4.84 -5.86
CA ASP A 68 -1.82 -5.23 -4.48
C ASP A 68 -0.99 -4.16 -3.75
N ASP A 69 -0.04 -3.51 -4.42
CA ASP A 69 0.68 -2.35 -3.89
C ASP A 69 -0.29 -1.23 -3.50
N CYS A 70 -1.25 -0.91 -4.39
CA CYS A 70 -2.29 0.07 -4.11
C CYS A 70 -3.10 -0.30 -2.87
N PHE A 71 -3.36 -1.59 -2.65
CA PHE A 71 -4.11 -2.06 -1.48
C PHE A 71 -3.26 -1.99 -0.22
N VAL A 72 -2.00 -2.46 -0.30
CA VAL A 72 -1.07 -2.50 0.83
C VAL A 72 -0.82 -1.11 1.37
N ILE A 73 -0.58 -0.09 0.53
CA ILE A 73 -0.32 1.26 1.01
C ILE A 73 -1.53 1.93 1.68
N ARG A 74 -2.76 1.60 1.23
CA ARG A 74 -4.00 2.10 1.81
C ARG A 74 -4.30 1.48 3.17
N VAL A 75 -4.14 0.15 3.28
CA VAL A 75 -4.25 -0.56 4.55
C VAL A 75 -3.12 -0.15 5.51
N ALA A 76 -1.92 0.12 5.01
CA ALA A 76 -0.83 0.65 5.83
C ALA A 76 -1.14 2.04 6.39
N ALA A 77 -1.77 2.91 5.59
CA ALA A 77 -2.23 4.22 6.04
C ALA A 77 -3.35 4.12 7.09
N GLU A 78 -4.31 3.21 6.92
CA GLU A 78 -5.33 2.89 7.92
C GLU A 78 -4.70 2.46 9.25
N LEU A 79 -3.76 1.50 9.20
CA LEU A 79 -3.04 1.02 10.39
C LEU A 79 -2.22 2.14 11.05
N ALA A 80 -1.64 3.05 10.27
CA ALA A 80 -0.90 4.19 10.78
C ALA A 80 -1.80 5.17 11.56
N LEU A 81 -3.02 5.45 11.08
CA LEU A 81 -3.99 6.27 11.82
C LEU A 81 -4.44 5.59 13.11
N GLN A 82 -4.74 4.29 13.06
CA GLN A 82 -5.17 3.50 14.23
C GLN A 82 -4.09 3.44 15.32
N ALA A 83 -2.82 3.52 14.94
CA ALA A 83 -1.68 3.49 15.87
C ALA A 83 -1.46 4.80 16.66
N GLY A 84 -2.34 5.79 16.50
CA GLY A 84 -2.29 7.07 17.23
C GLY A 84 -1.80 8.23 16.38
N GLY A 85 -2.52 8.52 15.29
CA GLY A 85 -2.29 9.70 14.46
C GLY A 85 -2.73 11.03 15.08
N ASP A 86 -3.32 11.04 16.28
CA ASP A 86 -3.94 12.24 16.86
C ASP A 86 -2.95 13.39 17.14
N ASP A 87 -1.69 13.06 17.41
CA ASP A 87 -0.60 14.03 17.59
C ASP A 87 0.15 14.36 16.27
N ALA A 88 -0.24 13.72 15.16
CA ALA A 88 0.40 13.91 13.88
C ALA A 88 0.09 15.29 13.29
N SER A 89 0.99 15.78 12.45
CA SER A 89 0.82 17.04 11.74
C SER A 89 -0.47 17.02 10.90
N THR A 90 -1.08 18.19 10.69
CA THR A 90 -2.27 18.32 9.81
C THR A 90 -2.03 17.71 8.43
N GLU A 91 -0.80 17.82 7.92
CA GLU A 91 -0.42 17.28 6.63
C GLU A 91 -0.33 15.75 6.65
N ALA A 92 0.30 15.16 7.68
CA ALA A 92 0.32 13.71 7.86
C ALA A 92 -1.09 13.14 7.98
N LEU A 93 -1.96 13.78 8.77
CA LEU A 93 -3.37 13.41 8.90
C LEU A 93 -4.13 13.49 7.56
N ARG A 94 -3.84 14.51 6.74
CA ARG A 94 -4.45 14.66 5.41
C ARG A 94 -4.04 13.52 4.47
N ILE A 95 -2.75 13.20 4.40
CA ILE A 95 -2.21 12.14 3.54
C ILE A 95 -2.74 10.78 3.98
N LEU A 96 -2.57 10.45 5.26
CA LEU A 96 -3.00 9.17 5.83
C LEU A 96 -4.53 9.01 5.76
N GLY A 97 -5.28 10.05 6.12
CA GLY A 97 -6.75 10.05 6.09
C GLY A 97 -7.32 9.75 4.71
N ARG A 98 -6.77 10.38 3.67
CA ARG A 98 -7.19 10.15 2.28
C ARG A 98 -7.02 8.69 1.88
N LEU A 99 -5.84 8.10 2.12
CA LEU A 99 -5.54 6.72 1.75
C LEU A 99 -6.25 5.69 2.63
N ALA A 100 -6.42 5.99 3.93
CA ALA A 100 -7.14 5.12 4.85
C ALA A 100 -8.64 5.05 4.52
N ASN A 101 -9.25 6.17 4.09
CA ASN A 101 -10.66 6.17 3.67
C ASN A 101 -10.89 5.26 2.47
N ASP A 102 -9.94 5.19 1.54
CA ASP A 102 -10.00 4.25 0.40
C ASP A 102 -9.92 2.78 0.85
N ALA A 103 -9.37 2.49 2.04
CA ALA A 103 -9.23 1.12 2.55
C ALA A 103 -10.58 0.47 2.86
N GLU A 104 -11.62 1.24 3.18
CA GLU A 104 -12.99 0.73 3.37
C GLU A 104 -13.48 -0.03 2.13
N LEU A 105 -13.22 0.53 0.93
CA LEU A 105 -13.60 -0.11 -0.32
C LEU A 105 -12.84 -1.42 -0.56
N ILE A 106 -11.60 -1.54 -0.06
CA ILE A 106 -10.82 -2.78 -0.11
C ILE A 106 -11.46 -3.82 0.82
N HIS A 107 -11.85 -3.42 2.02
CA HIS A 107 -12.51 -4.31 2.99
C HIS A 107 -13.82 -4.86 2.42
N GLU A 108 -14.65 -4.01 1.83
CA GLU A 108 -15.87 -4.42 1.15
C GLU A 108 -15.58 -5.35 -0.04
N PHE A 109 -14.59 -5.01 -0.85
CA PHE A 109 -14.20 -5.81 -2.02
C PHE A 109 -13.79 -7.23 -1.60
N LEU A 110 -12.95 -7.38 -0.58
CA LEU A 110 -12.41 -8.67 -0.15
C LEU A 110 -13.37 -9.45 0.77
N GLY A 111 -14.29 -8.77 1.44
CA GLY A 111 -15.22 -9.41 2.37
C GLY A 111 -14.46 -10.17 3.47
N ALA A 112 -14.67 -11.49 3.54
CA ALA A 112 -14.05 -12.33 4.58
C ALA A 112 -12.51 -12.29 4.56
N ASP A 113 -11.89 -12.08 3.38
CA ASP A 113 -10.44 -12.05 3.23
C ASP A 113 -9.80 -10.72 3.64
N ALA A 114 -10.59 -9.68 3.89
CA ALA A 114 -10.09 -8.36 4.31
C ALA A 114 -9.21 -8.45 5.57
N SER A 115 -9.66 -9.21 6.56
CA SER A 115 -8.92 -9.43 7.81
C SER A 115 -7.55 -10.09 7.60
N ARG A 116 -7.42 -10.96 6.59
CA ARG A 116 -6.15 -11.62 6.22
C ARG A 116 -5.21 -10.61 5.58
N LEU A 117 -5.71 -9.72 4.72
CA LEU A 117 -4.91 -8.63 4.16
C LEU A 117 -4.42 -7.68 5.26
N VAL A 118 -5.30 -7.21 6.14
CA VAL A 118 -4.92 -6.34 7.26
C VAL A 118 -3.86 -6.99 8.13
N THR A 119 -4.03 -8.27 8.47
CA THR A 119 -3.04 -9.03 9.24
C THR A 119 -1.72 -9.11 8.50
N TYR A 120 -1.75 -9.43 7.20
CA TYR A 120 -0.55 -9.47 6.36
C TYR A 120 0.18 -8.12 6.38
N VAL A 121 -0.51 -7.01 6.11
CA VAL A 121 0.08 -5.67 6.09
C VAL A 121 0.66 -5.29 7.46
N LYS A 122 -0.04 -5.63 8.55
CA LYS A 122 0.48 -5.42 9.91
C LYS A 122 1.80 -6.15 10.16
N THR A 123 2.00 -7.34 9.59
CA THR A 123 3.28 -8.07 9.71
C THR A 123 4.42 -7.42 8.92
N LEU A 124 4.13 -6.59 7.92
CA LEU A 124 5.16 -5.89 7.13
C LEU A 124 6.00 -4.93 7.96
N ARG A 125 5.48 -4.43 9.09
CA ARG A 125 6.24 -3.64 10.09
C ARG A 125 7.52 -4.34 10.57
N ARG A 126 7.57 -5.67 10.48
CA ARG A 126 8.71 -6.51 10.85
C ARG A 126 9.41 -7.13 9.64
N GLY A 127 9.00 -6.75 8.44
CA GLY A 127 9.50 -7.29 7.19
C GLY A 127 10.83 -6.66 6.75
N ALA A 128 11.45 -7.29 5.78
CA ALA A 128 12.59 -6.77 5.05
C ALA A 128 12.41 -6.99 3.55
N ALA A 129 12.92 -6.07 2.75
CA ALA A 129 12.98 -6.16 1.30
C ALA A 129 14.31 -5.56 0.83
N ARG A 130 14.90 -6.09 -0.24
CA ARG A 130 16.23 -5.66 -0.76
C ARG A 130 17.33 -5.51 0.31
N GLY A 131 17.32 -6.37 1.33
CA GLY A 131 18.34 -6.37 2.39
C GLY A 131 18.17 -5.33 3.50
N ARG A 132 17.07 -4.55 3.49
CA ARG A 132 16.75 -3.57 4.55
C ARG A 132 15.46 -3.94 5.27
N SER A 133 15.49 -3.92 6.59
CA SER A 133 14.31 -4.05 7.45
C SER A 133 13.62 -2.70 7.64
N VAL A 134 12.37 -2.72 8.08
CA VAL A 134 11.66 -1.49 8.50
C VAL A 134 12.41 -0.76 9.61
N ASN A 135 12.99 -1.51 10.56
CA ASN A 135 13.78 -0.92 11.64
C ASN A 135 15.01 -0.17 11.09
N ASP A 136 15.72 -0.74 10.12
CA ASP A 136 16.88 -0.08 9.50
C ASP A 136 16.44 1.22 8.81
N ILE A 137 15.32 1.20 8.08
CA ILE A 137 14.74 2.39 7.43
C ILE A 137 14.42 3.50 8.45
N LEU A 138 13.95 3.17 9.65
CA LEU A 138 13.54 4.17 10.64
C LEU A 138 14.69 4.66 11.54
N THR A 139 15.73 3.83 11.75
CA THR A 139 16.78 4.12 12.74
C THR A 139 18.13 4.50 12.13
N ASP A 140 18.38 4.19 10.86
CA ASP A 140 19.61 4.52 10.15
C ASP A 140 19.34 5.57 9.06
N ASP A 141 19.92 6.76 9.22
CA ASP A 141 19.64 7.92 8.36
C ASP A 141 20.12 7.72 6.91
N ASP A 142 21.21 6.98 6.70
CA ASP A 142 21.73 6.71 5.36
C ASP A 142 20.84 5.67 4.65
N THR A 143 20.42 4.62 5.35
CA THR A 143 19.44 3.63 4.87
C THR A 143 18.11 4.29 4.54
N ARG A 144 17.63 5.22 5.38
CA ARG A 144 16.41 5.99 5.12
C ARG A 144 16.55 6.83 3.86
N ARG A 145 17.68 7.52 3.69
CA ARG A 145 17.95 8.35 2.51
C ARG A 145 17.98 7.53 1.22
N GLU A 146 18.65 6.39 1.23
CA GLU A 146 18.68 5.45 0.09
C GLU A 146 17.29 4.90 -0.21
N PHE A 147 16.52 4.54 0.82
CA PHE A 147 15.14 4.09 0.67
C PHE A 147 14.26 5.14 -0.03
N VAL A 148 14.31 6.39 0.43
CA VAL A 148 13.55 7.50 -0.17
C VAL A 148 14.01 7.77 -1.61
N GLN A 149 15.30 7.60 -1.92
CA GLN A 149 15.79 7.70 -3.30
C GLN A 149 15.26 6.59 -4.20
N ASP A 150 15.21 5.34 -3.72
CA ASP A 150 14.61 4.23 -4.44
C ASP A 150 13.12 4.45 -4.70
N VAL A 151 12.40 4.98 -3.70
CA VAL A 151 10.99 5.38 -3.85
C VAL A 151 10.83 6.43 -4.94
N LYS A 152 11.65 7.49 -4.93
CA LYS A 152 11.64 8.51 -6.00
C LYS A 152 11.93 7.91 -7.37
N ALA A 153 12.90 7.00 -7.47
CA ALA A 153 13.23 6.31 -8.71
C ALA A 153 12.06 5.43 -9.21
N PHE A 154 11.36 4.75 -8.29
CA PHE A 154 10.12 4.06 -8.60
C PHE A 154 9.08 5.03 -9.16
N CYS A 155 8.76 6.12 -8.46
CA CYS A 155 7.75 7.09 -8.91
C CYS A 155 8.07 7.68 -10.30
N GLN A 156 9.35 7.97 -10.58
CA GLN A 156 9.78 8.49 -11.88
C GLN A 156 9.69 7.48 -13.03
N SER A 157 9.86 6.19 -12.73
CA SER A 157 9.84 5.12 -13.73
C SER A 157 8.48 4.42 -13.84
N TYR A 158 7.60 4.64 -12.86
CA TYR A 158 6.28 4.04 -12.78
C TYR A 158 5.44 4.42 -14.00
N LYS A 159 4.84 3.39 -14.61
CA LYS A 159 3.92 3.55 -15.73
C LYS A 159 2.62 2.89 -15.36
N ASN A 160 1.56 3.70 -15.25
CA ASN A 160 0.22 3.21 -15.00
C ASN A 160 -0.13 2.14 -16.06
N PRO A 161 -0.32 0.87 -15.66
CA PRO A 161 -0.62 -0.19 -16.60
C PRO A 161 -2.06 -0.12 -17.13
N GLY A 162 -2.93 0.68 -16.49
CA GLY A 162 -4.37 0.66 -16.66
C GLY A 162 -5.01 -0.53 -15.94
N LEU A 163 -6.34 -0.55 -15.88
CA LEU A 163 -7.08 -1.72 -15.41
C LEU A 163 -8.13 -2.08 -16.46
N PRO A 164 -8.14 -3.31 -16.98
CA PRO A 164 -9.19 -3.73 -17.90
C PRO A 164 -10.55 -3.70 -17.19
N ALA A 165 -11.51 -2.97 -17.76
CA ALA A 165 -12.87 -2.81 -17.25
C ALA A 165 -13.72 -4.07 -17.50
N GLU A 166 -13.25 -5.20 -16.97
CA GLU A 166 -13.86 -6.51 -17.13
C GLU A 166 -13.96 -7.21 -15.78
N GLU A 167 -15.14 -7.75 -15.46
CA GLU A 167 -15.42 -8.44 -14.19
C GLU A 167 -14.38 -9.53 -13.87
N LYS A 168 -13.92 -10.24 -14.90
CA LYS A 168 -12.89 -11.30 -14.78
C LYS A 168 -11.59 -10.78 -14.15
N SER A 169 -11.23 -9.51 -14.37
CA SER A 169 -10.05 -8.89 -13.79
C SER A 169 -10.16 -8.84 -12.27
N LEU A 170 -11.31 -8.39 -11.74
CA LEU A 170 -11.55 -8.30 -10.30
C LEU A 170 -11.68 -9.69 -9.66
N VAL A 171 -12.28 -10.65 -10.35
CA VAL A 171 -12.30 -12.05 -9.90
C VAL A 171 -10.88 -12.62 -9.78
N LYS A 172 -9.99 -12.33 -10.74
CA LYS A 172 -8.58 -12.73 -10.67
C LYS A 172 -7.88 -12.11 -9.46
N VAL A 173 -8.08 -10.83 -9.19
CA VAL A 173 -7.51 -10.14 -8.02
C VAL A 173 -7.89 -10.88 -6.73
N LYS A 174 -9.18 -11.17 -6.54
CA LYS A 174 -9.66 -11.94 -5.37
C LYS A 174 -9.01 -13.32 -5.29
N ALA A 175 -8.92 -14.03 -6.41
CA ALA A 175 -8.32 -15.35 -6.46
C ALA A 175 -6.83 -15.36 -6.09
N PHE A 176 -6.05 -14.37 -6.54
CA PHE A 176 -4.65 -14.21 -6.13
C PHE A 176 -4.52 -13.94 -4.64
N LEU A 177 -5.32 -13.00 -4.12
CA LEU A 177 -5.27 -12.63 -2.70
C LEU A 177 -5.69 -13.79 -1.80
N ASP A 178 -6.77 -14.52 -2.11
CA ASP A 178 -7.15 -15.71 -1.33
C ASP A 178 -6.03 -16.78 -1.34
N ALA A 179 -5.40 -17.00 -2.48
CA ALA A 179 -4.34 -18.00 -2.62
C ALA A 179 -3.03 -17.62 -1.90
N LYS A 180 -2.70 -16.32 -1.84
CA LYS A 180 -1.39 -15.84 -1.38
C LYS A 180 -1.38 -15.29 0.03
N LEU A 181 -2.51 -14.76 0.51
CA LEU A 181 -2.61 -14.31 1.89
C LEU A 181 -2.44 -15.50 2.84
N PRO A 182 -1.71 -15.36 3.95
CA PRO A 182 -1.63 -16.40 4.98
C PRO A 182 -3.03 -16.84 5.47
N LYS A 183 -3.14 -18.11 5.89
CA LYS A 183 -4.35 -18.67 6.51
C LYS A 183 -4.37 -18.42 8.01
#